data_AF-M0D662-F1
#
_entry.id   AF-M0D662-F1
#
_cell.length_a   1.000
_cell.length_b   1.000
_cell.length_c   1.000
_cell.angle_alpha   90.00
_cell.angle_beta   90.00
_cell.angle_gamma   90.00
#
_symmetry.space_group_name_H-M   'P 1'
#
loop_
_entity.id
_entity.type
_entity.pdbx_description
1 polymer ?
#
loop_
_entity_poly.entity_id
_entity_poly.type
_entity_poly.pdbx_seq_one_letter_code
_entity_poly.pdbx_strand_id
1 'polypeptide(L)'
;MSLPSNNLAYLGVVAALVSAVIHLYLAPVVMGFDPTTGVLFYLNAAGWVVGATLFFTRYWRRELHLVAAGYAVLTIVAYVAMGGPTNSMAIASKVAEAVVALVAGYLYAAE
;
A
#
# COMPACT_ATOMS: atom_id res chain seq x y z
N MET A 1 -12.71 -18.31 2.01
CA MET A 1 -11.31 -17.86 2.06
C MET A 1 -10.49 -18.80 1.20
N SER A 2 -9.79 -18.30 0.19
CA SER A 2 -8.79 -19.04 -0.56
C SER A 2 -7.42 -18.54 -0.09
N LEU A 3 -6.59 -19.43 0.43
CA LEU A 3 -5.25 -19.06 0.87
C LEU A 3 -4.31 -18.99 -0.36
N PRO A 4 -3.42 -18.00 -0.42
CA PRO A 4 -2.40 -17.94 -1.47
C PRO A 4 -1.49 -19.16 -1.41
N SER A 5 -1.22 -19.78 -2.57
CA SER A 5 -0.24 -20.86 -2.68
C SER A 5 1.20 -20.35 -2.72
N ASN A 6 1.40 -19.09 -3.09
CA ASN A 6 2.71 -18.45 -3.17
C ASN A 6 3.03 -17.67 -1.89
N ASN A 7 4.14 -18.02 -1.23
CA ASN A 7 4.58 -17.34 -0.01
C ASN A 7 4.83 -15.84 -0.20
N LEU A 8 5.18 -15.39 -1.41
CA LEU A 8 5.37 -13.97 -1.71
C LEU A 8 4.09 -13.15 -1.58
N ALA A 9 2.92 -13.77 -1.77
CA ALA A 9 1.65 -13.10 -1.55
C ALA A 9 1.49 -12.60 -0.11
N TYR A 10 1.90 -13.40 0.87
CA TYR A 10 1.88 -12.99 2.28
C TYR A 10 2.87 -11.84 2.54
N LEU A 11 4.03 -11.83 1.88
CA LEU A 11 4.96 -10.71 1.97
C LEU A 11 4.33 -9.41 1.45
N GLY A 12 3.63 -9.47 0.31
CA GLY A 12 2.90 -8.32 -0.24
C GLY A 12 1.82 -7.80 0.72
N VAL A 13 1.04 -8.71 1.31
CA VAL A 13 0.03 -8.36 2.32
C VAL A 13 0.67 -7.70 3.54
N VAL A 14 1.73 -8.28 4.10
CA VAL A 14 2.44 -7.71 5.26
C VAL A 14 2.96 -6.32 4.93
N ALA A 15 3.57 -6.13 3.76
CA ALA A 15 4.06 -4.83 3.33
C ALA A 15 2.94 -3.79 3.20
N ALA A 16 1.80 -4.17 2.61
CA ALA A 16 0.61 -3.31 2.54
C ALA A 16 0.12 -2.90 3.94
N LEU A 17 0.04 -3.84 4.88
CA LEU A 17 -0.39 -3.57 6.26
C LEU A 17 0.60 -2.69 7.02
N VAL A 18 1.91 -2.88 6.83
CA VAL A 18 2.94 -1.99 7.40
C VAL A 18 2.75 -0.57 6.89
N SER A 19 2.56 -0.39 5.58
CA SER A 19 2.29 0.94 5.03
C SER A 19 1.00 1.54 5.58
N ALA A 20 -0.08 0.73 5.69
CA ALA A 20 -1.35 1.18 6.27
C ALA A 20 -1.19 1.70 7.71
N VAL A 21 -0.49 0.94 8.56
CA VAL A 21 -0.24 1.34 9.95
C VAL A 21 0.55 2.64 10.03
N ILE A 22 1.59 2.79 9.21
CA ILE A 22 2.38 4.03 9.17
C ILE A 22 1.52 5.22 8.72
N HIS A 23 0.68 5.06 7.71
CA HIS A 23 -0.21 6.13 7.25
C HIS A 23 -1.24 6.51 8.32
N LEU A 24 -1.87 5.54 8.99
CA LEU A 24 -2.79 5.82 10.10
C LEU A 24 -2.09 6.52 11.27
N TYR A 25 -0.86 6.14 11.56
CA TYR A 25 -0.06 6.77 12.61
C TYR A 25 0.29 8.22 12.28
N LEU A 26 0.64 8.51 11.02
CA LEU A 26 1.04 9.85 10.59
C LEU A 26 -0.16 10.77 10.28
N ALA A 27 -1.31 10.22 9.90
CA ALA A 27 -2.47 10.98 9.45
C ALA A 27 -2.94 12.08 10.44
N PRO A 28 -3.08 11.83 11.77
CA PRO A 28 -3.51 12.87 12.71
C PRO A 28 -2.52 14.04 12.79
N VAL A 29 -1.22 13.74 12.70
CA VAL A 29 -0.16 14.76 12.74
C VAL A 29 -0.24 15.62 11.48
N VAL A 30 -0.31 15.00 10.31
CA VAL A 30 -0.41 15.72 9.02
C VAL A 30 -1.69 16.55 8.95
N MET A 31 -2.82 16.01 9.43
CA MET A 31 -4.11 16.72 9.47
C MET A 31 -4.03 18.07 10.21
N GLY A 32 -3.17 18.19 11.23
CA GLY A 32 -2.97 19.43 11.97
C GLY A 32 -2.29 20.56 11.19
N PHE A 33 -1.60 20.24 10.09
CA PHE A 33 -0.85 21.21 9.28
C PHE A 33 -1.38 21.33 7.86
N ASP A 34 -1.78 20.21 7.25
CA ASP A 34 -2.34 20.10 5.91
C ASP A 34 -3.50 19.08 5.93
N PRO A 35 -4.76 19.55 6.08
CA PRO A 35 -5.92 18.68 6.14
C PRO A 35 -6.12 17.83 4.88
N THR A 36 -5.81 18.37 3.69
CA THR A 36 -5.96 17.64 2.43
C THR A 36 -5.02 16.44 2.41
N THR A 37 -3.74 16.65 2.72
CA THR A 37 -2.76 15.55 2.80
C THR A 37 -3.08 14.59 3.95
N GLY A 38 -3.58 15.09 5.08
CA GLY A 38 -4.06 14.23 6.19
C GLY A 38 -5.18 13.28 5.77
N VAL A 39 -6.17 13.78 5.01
CA VAL A 39 -7.24 12.93 4.42
C VAL A 39 -6.66 11.91 3.45
N LEU A 40 -5.71 12.30 2.60
CA LEU A 40 -5.04 11.37 1.68
C LEU A 40 -4.31 10.25 2.42
N PHE A 41 -3.71 10.52 3.59
CA PHE A 41 -3.10 9.47 4.41
C PHE A 41 -4.14 8.47 4.93
N TYR A 42 -5.28 8.94 5.43
CA TYR A 42 -6.38 8.05 5.84
C TYR A 42 -6.93 7.22 4.69
N LEU A 43 -7.15 7.85 3.53
CA LEU A 43 -7.62 7.15 2.33
C LEU A 43 -6.58 6.14 1.84
N ASN A 44 -5.29 6.45 1.94
CA ASN A 44 -4.23 5.53 1.57
C ASN A 44 -4.22 4.29 2.47
N ALA A 45 -4.30 4.49 3.78
CA ALA A 45 -4.42 3.40 4.73
C ALA A 45 -5.67 2.54 4.48
N ALA A 46 -6.81 3.18 4.22
CA ALA A 46 -8.05 2.48 3.89
C ALA A 46 -7.88 1.64 2.62
N GLY A 47 -7.26 2.20 1.57
CA GLY A 47 -6.94 1.47 0.34
C GLY A 47 -6.12 0.21 0.59
N TRP A 48 -5.08 0.30 1.42
CA TRP A 48 -4.27 -0.86 1.79
C TRP A 48 -5.05 -1.92 2.58
N VAL A 49 -5.84 -1.52 3.57
CA VAL A 49 -6.65 -2.44 4.38
C VAL A 49 -7.71 -3.13 3.52
N VAL A 50 -8.40 -2.38 2.65
CA VAL A 50 -9.40 -2.91 1.73
C VAL A 50 -8.74 -3.87 0.73
N GLY A 51 -7.62 -3.49 0.13
CA GLY A 51 -6.88 -4.35 -0.80
C GLY A 51 -6.40 -5.65 -0.14
N ALA A 52 -5.79 -5.56 1.04
CA ALA A 52 -5.35 -6.73 1.82
C ALA A 52 -6.53 -7.64 2.21
N THR A 53 -7.68 -7.07 2.58
CA THR A 53 -8.88 -7.85 2.91
C THR A 53 -9.45 -8.52 1.66
N LEU A 54 -9.58 -7.78 0.55
CA LEU A 54 -10.09 -8.25 -0.73
C LEU A 54 -9.26 -9.44 -1.26
N PHE A 55 -7.95 -9.41 -1.05
CA PHE A 55 -7.00 -10.45 -1.45
C PHE A 55 -7.37 -11.85 -0.93
N PHE A 56 -7.93 -11.95 0.28
CA PHE A 56 -8.34 -13.23 0.88
C PHE A 56 -9.77 -13.67 0.51
N THR A 57 -10.44 -12.91 -0.36
CA THR A 57 -11.80 -13.22 -0.81
C THR A 57 -11.79 -13.89 -2.18
N ARG A 58 -12.92 -14.55 -2.51
CA ARG A 58 -13.17 -15.10 -3.85
C ARG A 58 -13.25 -14.04 -4.97
N TYR A 59 -13.29 -12.76 -4.62
CA TYR A 59 -13.38 -11.67 -5.57
C TYR A 59 -12.01 -11.22 -6.08
N TRP A 60 -10.92 -11.72 -5.48
CA TRP A 60 -9.59 -11.46 -6.03
C TRP A 60 -9.44 -12.10 -7.41
N ARG A 61 -8.94 -11.31 -8.37
CA ARG A 61 -8.66 -11.72 -9.74
C ARG A 61 -7.26 -11.26 -10.11
N ARG A 62 -6.67 -11.91 -11.11
CA ARG A 62 -5.31 -11.64 -11.56
C ARG A 62 -5.07 -10.14 -11.83
N GLU A 63 -6.02 -9.45 -12.43
CA GLU A 63 -5.91 -8.03 -12.77
C GLU A 63 -5.79 -7.12 -11.53
N LEU A 64 -6.31 -7.55 -10.37
CA LEU A 64 -6.21 -6.78 -9.13
C LEU A 64 -4.77 -6.72 -8.59
N HIS A 65 -3.88 -7.63 -9.02
CA HIS A 65 -2.44 -7.50 -8.76
C HIS A 65 -1.87 -6.27 -9.47
N LEU A 66 -2.26 -5.99 -10.73
CA LEU A 66 -1.83 -4.76 -11.42
C LEU A 66 -2.42 -3.51 -10.76
N VAL A 67 -3.66 -3.58 -10.29
CA VAL A 67 -4.27 -2.46 -9.54
C VAL A 67 -3.47 -2.18 -8.26
N ALA A 68 -3.12 -3.22 -7.50
CA ALA A 68 -2.29 -3.06 -6.30
C ALA A 68 -0.89 -2.51 -6.61
N ALA A 69 -0.25 -3.01 -7.67
CA ALA A 69 1.06 -2.53 -8.11
C ALA A 69 1.00 -1.06 -8.56
N GLY A 70 0.00 -0.71 -9.39
CA GLY A 70 -0.22 0.66 -9.84
C GLY A 70 -0.52 1.60 -8.68
N TYR A 71 -1.35 1.18 -7.72
CA TYR A 71 -1.64 1.94 -6.52
C TYR A 71 -0.38 2.18 -5.67
N ALA A 72 0.45 1.17 -5.46
CA ALA A 72 1.75 1.30 -4.79
C ALA A 72 2.67 2.31 -5.50
N VAL A 73 2.78 2.24 -6.83
CA VAL A 73 3.61 3.18 -7.59
C VAL A 73 3.06 4.60 -7.49
N LEU A 74 1.74 4.79 -7.62
CA LEU A 74 1.11 6.11 -7.54
C LEU A 74 1.29 6.75 -6.17
N THR A 75 1.26 5.97 -5.08
CA THR A 75 1.46 6.48 -3.72
C THR A 75 2.90 6.94 -3.48
N ILE A 76 3.89 6.26 -4.08
CA ILE A 76 5.30 6.70 -4.08
C ILE A 76 5.46 7.96 -4.93
N VAL A 77 4.92 7.99 -6.15
CA VAL A 77 4.99 9.15 -7.05
C VAL A 77 4.34 10.37 -6.42
N ALA A 78 3.14 10.22 -5.84
CA ALA A 78 2.44 11.29 -5.15
C ALA A 78 3.27 11.84 -3.98
N TYR A 79 3.88 10.98 -3.17
CA TYR A 79 4.76 11.40 -2.08
C TYR A 79 5.94 12.26 -2.57
N VAL A 80 6.60 11.86 -3.66
CA VAL A 80 7.71 12.65 -4.24
C VAL A 80 7.20 13.97 -4.84
N ALA A 81 6.11 13.93 -5.61
CA ALA A 81 5.53 15.09 -6.28
C ALA A 81 5.02 16.15 -5.28
N MET A 82 4.55 15.73 -4.11
CA MET A 82 4.07 16.60 -3.05
C MET A 82 5.19 17.09 -2.11
N GLY A 83 6.46 16.77 -2.38
CA GLY A 83 7.59 17.19 -1.54
C GLY A 83 7.56 16.56 -0.15
N GLY A 84 7.14 15.29 -0.06
CA GLY A 84 6.98 14.58 1.21
C GLY A 84 8.28 14.55 2.05
N PRO A 85 8.17 14.65 3.38
CA PRO A 85 9.34 14.81 4.25
C PRO A 85 10.17 13.53 4.35
N THR A 86 11.49 13.65 4.21
CA THR A 86 12.47 12.56 4.28
C THR A 86 12.79 12.16 5.72
N ASN A 87 11.81 11.58 6.40
CA ASN A 87 12.01 10.98 7.73
C ASN A 87 11.93 9.45 7.67
N SER A 88 12.46 8.78 8.70
CA SER A 88 12.54 7.33 8.74
C SER A 88 11.20 6.61 8.58
N MET A 89 10.11 7.17 9.11
CA MET A 89 8.77 6.57 9.00
C MET A 89 8.23 6.68 7.57
N ALA A 90 8.38 7.85 6.95
CA ALA A 90 7.98 8.05 5.57
C ALA A 90 8.77 7.12 4.63
N ILE A 91 10.09 7.03 4.82
CA ILE A 91 10.96 6.13 4.05
C ILE A 91 10.53 4.67 4.23
N ALA A 92 10.30 4.23 5.47
CA ALA A 92 9.85 2.86 5.75
C ALA A 92 8.53 2.54 5.05
N SER A 93 7.57 3.47 5.04
CA SER A 93 6.31 3.30 4.31
C SER A 93 6.53 3.21 2.80
N LYS A 94 7.36 4.07 2.20
CA LYS A 94 7.64 3.99 0.75
C LYS A 94 8.37 2.72 0.36
N VAL A 95 9.27 2.21 1.21
CA VAL A 95 9.92 0.90 1.01
C VAL A 95 8.87 -0.21 1.04
N ALA A 96 7.95 -0.19 2.01
CA ALA A 96 6.87 -1.18 2.07
C ALA A 96 5.99 -1.13 0.81
N GLU A 97 5.63 0.05 0.33
CA GLU A 97 4.90 0.22 -0.94
C GLU A 97 5.69 -0.31 -2.14
N ALA A 98 7.00 -0.07 -2.21
CA ALA A 98 7.84 -0.62 -3.26
C ALA A 98 7.86 -2.16 -3.23
N VAL A 99 7.88 -2.77 -2.04
CA VAL A 99 7.72 -4.22 -1.90
C VAL A 99 6.37 -4.69 -2.44
N VAL A 100 5.27 -3.98 -2.14
CA VAL A 100 3.95 -4.30 -2.71
C VAL A 100 3.98 -4.23 -4.23
N ALA A 101 4.55 -3.17 -4.82
CA ALA A 101 4.63 -3.00 -6.26
C ALA A 101 5.37 -4.18 -6.93
N LEU A 102 6.51 -4.57 -6.38
CA LEU A 102 7.34 -5.66 -6.91
C LEU A 102 6.64 -7.02 -6.75
N VAL A 103 6.10 -7.31 -5.57
CA VAL A 103 5.41 -8.57 -5.29
C VAL A 103 4.16 -8.70 -6.16
N ALA A 104 3.33 -7.68 -6.22
CA ALA A 104 2.10 -7.71 -7.00
C ALA A 104 2.40 -7.81 -8.50
N GLY A 105 3.43 -7.10 -9.00
CA GLY A 105 3.90 -7.25 -10.38
C GLY A 105 4.38 -8.68 -10.69
N TYR A 106 5.12 -9.30 -9.76
CA TYR A 106 5.55 -10.69 -9.90
C TYR A 106 4.36 -11.66 -9.89
N LEU A 107 3.42 -11.54 -8.95
CA LEU A 107 2.26 -12.43 -8.85
C LEU A 107 1.37 -12.29 -10.08
N TYR A 108 1.21 -11.09 -10.64
CA TYR A 108 0.51 -10.91 -11.92
C TYR A 108 1.16 -11.70 -13.07
N ALA A 109 2.49 -11.78 -13.10
CA ALA A 109 3.22 -12.50 -14.15
C ALA A 109 3.22 -14.02 -13.94
N ALA A 110 3.19 -14.47 -12.69
CA ALA A 110 3.36 -15.87 -12.30
C ALA A 110 2.04 -16.64 -12.10
N GLU A 111 0.93 -15.95 -11.77
CA GLU A 111 -0.43 -16.50 -11.61
C GLU A 111 -1.29 -16.19 -12.84
#